data_AF-A0A2I0T8G6-F1
#
_entry.id   AF-A0A2I0T8G6-F1
#
_cell.length_a   1.000
_cell.length_b   1.000
_cell.length_c   1.000
_cell.angle_alpha   90.00
_cell.angle_beta   90.00
_cell.angle_gamma   90.00
#
_symmetry.space_group_name_H-M   'P 1'
#
loop_
_entity.id
_entity.type
_entity.pdbx_description
1 polymer ?
#
loop_
_entity_poly.entity_id
_entity_poly.type
_entity_poly.pdbx_seq_one_letter_code
_entity_poly.pdbx_strand_id
1 'polypeptide(L)'
;MWWRVSILGCPDPKVHEIAYQYGKNVGIAFQLIDDVLDFTSCADHLGKPTAADLKLGLATGPVLFACRQFPEMNAMIMRRFSKPGDVERARKYVLQILIC
;
A
#
# COMPACT_ATOMS: atom_id res chain seq x y z
N MET A 1 4.95 4.22 -17.34
CA MET A 1 6.40 4.48 -17.53
C MET A 1 7.00 3.60 -18.62
N TRP A 2 6.82 2.27 -18.59
CA TRP A 2 7.46 1.33 -19.54
C TRP A 2 6.83 1.24 -20.94
N TRP A 3 5.50 1.29 -21.08
CA TRP A 3 4.84 1.20 -22.40
C TRP A 3 5.23 2.34 -23.36
N ARG A 4 5.45 3.55 -22.83
CA ARG A 4 5.87 4.72 -23.62
C ARG A 4 7.26 4.54 -24.23
N VAL A 5 8.16 3.83 -23.56
CA VAL A 5 9.50 3.53 -24.08
C VAL A 5 9.41 2.58 -25.27
N SER A 6 8.51 1.59 -25.21
CA SER A 6 8.32 0.66 -26.32
C SER A 6 7.82 1.36 -27.59
N ILE A 7 6.94 2.36 -27.49
CA ILE A 7 6.44 3.18 -28.61
C ILE A 7 7.55 3.91 -29.35
N LEU A 8 8.61 4.31 -28.64
CA LEU A 8 9.75 5.01 -29.24
C LEU A 8 10.79 4.04 -29.85
N GLY A 9 10.83 2.78 -29.41
CA GLY A 9 11.88 1.81 -29.77
C GLY A 9 11.47 0.71 -30.75
N CYS A 10 10.19 0.40 -30.88
CA CYS A 10 9.71 -0.67 -31.76
C CYS A 10 8.25 -0.40 -32.17
N PRO A 11 7.88 -0.35 -33.46
CA PRO A 11 6.52 -0.01 -33.88
C PRO A 11 5.52 -1.17 -33.78
N ASP A 12 5.95 -2.37 -33.34
CA ASP A 12 5.07 -3.55 -33.25
C ASP A 12 4.02 -3.37 -32.13
N PRO A 13 2.72 -3.31 -32.47
CA PRO A 13 1.64 -3.17 -31.49
C PRO A 13 1.61 -4.28 -30.43
N LYS A 14 2.07 -5.49 -30.77
CA LYS A 14 2.11 -6.61 -29.84
C LYS A 14 3.16 -6.40 -28.75
N VAL A 15 4.29 -5.78 -29.10
CA VAL A 15 5.35 -5.43 -28.14
C VAL A 15 4.85 -4.34 -27.17
N HIS A 16 4.05 -3.39 -27.64
CA HIS A 16 3.44 -2.37 -26.78
C HIS A 16 2.51 -2.97 -25.74
N GLU A 17 1.64 -3.89 -26.15
CA GLU A 17 0.71 -4.55 -25.23
C GLU A 17 1.46 -5.36 -24.17
N ILE A 18 2.48 -6.12 -24.58
CA ILE A 18 3.32 -6.88 -23.64
C ILE A 18 4.03 -5.94 -22.65
N ALA A 19 4.65 -4.86 -23.14
CA ALA A 19 5.34 -3.89 -22.30
C ALA A 19 4.39 -3.16 -21.34
N TYR A 20 3.15 -2.89 -21.79
CA TYR A 20 2.10 -2.31 -20.97
C TYR A 20 1.68 -3.26 -19.84
N GLN A 21 1.33 -4.50 -20.17
CA GLN A 21 0.93 -5.49 -19.16
C GLN A 21 2.05 -5.78 -18.16
N TYR A 22 3.29 -5.90 -18.64
CA TYR A 22 4.45 -6.06 -17.77
C TYR A 22 4.60 -4.87 -16.81
N GLY A 23 4.65 -3.64 -17.34
CA GLY A 23 4.82 -2.44 -16.52
C GLY A 23 3.67 -2.22 -15.53
N LYS A 24 2.44 -2.58 -15.92
CA LYS A 24 1.25 -2.53 -15.06
C LYS A 24 1.38 -3.51 -13.90
N ASN A 25 1.68 -4.77 -14.17
CA ASN A 25 1.74 -5.81 -13.13
C ASN A 25 2.91 -5.56 -12.17
N VAL A 26 4.07 -5.18 -12.68
CA VAL A 26 5.23 -4.80 -11.85
C VAL A 26 4.92 -3.56 -11.01
N GLY A 27 4.27 -2.54 -11.60
CA GLY A 27 3.90 -1.34 -10.86
C GLY A 27 2.92 -1.63 -9.71
N ILE A 28 1.92 -2.47 -9.94
CA ILE A 28 0.98 -2.90 -8.88
C ILE A 28 1.71 -3.69 -7.79
N ALA A 29 2.54 -4.66 -8.16
CA ALA A 29 3.30 -5.46 -7.20
C ALA A 29 4.24 -4.58 -6.36
N PHE A 30 4.91 -3.61 -6.97
CA PHE A 30 5.78 -2.68 -6.28
C PHE A 30 5.01 -1.84 -5.26
N GLN A 31 3.85 -1.29 -5.62
CA GLN A 31 3.04 -0.51 -4.69
C GLN A 31 2.55 -1.35 -3.50
N LEU A 32 2.14 -2.61 -3.75
CA LEU A 32 1.72 -3.49 -2.66
C LEU A 32 2.84 -3.78 -1.67
N ILE A 33 4.07 -3.96 -2.16
CA ILE A 33 5.25 -4.18 -1.30
C ILE A 33 5.59 -2.90 -0.54
N ASP A 34 5.60 -1.75 -1.21
CA ASP A 34 5.89 -0.43 -0.62
C ASP A 34 4.90 -0.12 0.52
N ASP A 35 3.60 -0.31 0.27
CA ASP A 35 2.54 -0.15 1.27
C ASP A 35 2.78 -1.06 2.50
N VAL A 36 3.23 -2.30 2.32
CA VAL A 36 3.51 -3.23 3.43
C VAL A 36 4.75 -2.81 4.21
N LEU A 37 5.82 -2.39 3.51
CA LEU A 37 7.06 -1.93 4.12
C LEU A 37 6.86 -0.71 5.03
N ASP A 38 5.89 0.15 4.71
CA ASP A 38 5.50 1.29 5.54
C ASP A 38 4.92 0.90 6.91
N PHE A 39 4.38 -0.32 7.05
CA PHE A 39 3.91 -0.87 8.33
C PHE A 39 4.96 -1.74 9.05
N THR A 40 5.74 -2.52 8.29
CA THR A 40 6.70 -3.50 8.86
C THR A 40 8.06 -2.91 9.15
N SER A 41 8.39 -1.72 8.64
CA SER A 41 9.66 -1.06 8.94
C SER A 41 9.78 -0.82 10.46
N CYS A 42 10.67 -1.60 11.09
CA CYS A 42 10.92 -1.58 12.51
C CYS A 42 11.32 -0.18 12.98
N ALA A 43 10.73 0.24 14.11
CA ALA A 43 11.17 1.40 14.88
C ALA A 43 12.67 1.32 15.26
N ASP A 44 13.26 0.12 15.22
CA ASP A 44 14.65 -0.14 15.60
C ASP A 44 15.70 0.32 14.57
N HIS A 45 15.33 0.60 13.31
CA HIS A 45 16.30 0.98 12.27
C HIS A 45 16.03 2.33 11.59
N LEU A 46 14.79 2.83 11.62
CA LEU A 46 14.44 4.14 11.10
C LEU A 46 13.87 4.97 12.25
N GLY A 47 14.60 5.99 12.71
CA GLY A 47 14.12 6.99 13.67
C GLY A 47 12.99 7.90 13.14
N LYS A 48 12.06 7.34 12.35
CA LYS A 48 10.88 8.01 11.79
C LYS A 48 9.60 7.41 12.39
N PRO A 49 8.55 8.22 12.56
CA PRO A 49 7.25 7.71 12.98
C PRO A 49 6.70 6.72 11.95
N THR A 50 6.66 5.43 12.27
CA THR A 50 6.00 4.38 11.46
C THR A 50 4.50 4.69 11.28
N ALA A 51 3.90 4.19 10.20
CA ALA A 51 2.51 4.44 9.81
C ALA A 51 2.20 5.91 9.46
N ALA A 52 3.05 6.52 8.63
CA ALA A 52 2.86 7.89 8.15
C ALA A 52 1.51 8.06 7.42
N ASP A 53 1.12 7.08 6.60
CA ASP A 53 -0.15 7.08 5.87
C ASP A 53 -1.37 7.18 6.79
N LEU A 54 -1.38 6.42 7.89
CA LEU A 54 -2.48 6.48 8.86
C LEU A 54 -2.57 7.87 9.51
N LYS A 55 -1.44 8.51 9.78
CA LYS A 55 -1.40 9.89 10.33
C LYS A 55 -1.89 10.93 9.32
N LEU A 56 -1.73 10.66 8.02
CA LEU A 56 -2.30 11.47 6.93
C LEU A 56 -3.78 11.14 6.65
N GLY A 57 -4.36 10.18 7.38
CA GLY A 57 -5.75 9.76 7.20
C GLY A 57 -5.96 8.88 5.96
N LEU A 58 -4.90 8.26 5.45
CA LEU A 58 -4.91 7.39 4.28
C LEU A 58 -5.05 5.92 4.70
N ALA A 59 -5.89 5.19 3.97
CA ALA A 59 -6.07 3.75 4.13
C ALA A 59 -5.53 3.03 2.88
N THR A 60 -4.31 2.50 2.99
CA THR A 60 -3.60 1.77 1.92
C THR A 60 -3.94 0.28 1.93
N GLY A 61 -3.34 -0.50 1.01
CA GLY A 61 -3.66 -1.92 0.79
C GLY A 61 -3.79 -2.75 2.07
N PRO A 62 -2.79 -2.73 2.99
CA PRO A 62 -2.83 -3.50 4.23
C PRO A 62 -4.00 -3.13 5.16
N VAL A 63 -4.36 -1.84 5.22
CA VAL A 63 -5.49 -1.35 6.04
C VAL A 63 -6.82 -1.84 5.49
N LEU A 64 -7.00 -1.78 4.16
CA LEU A 64 -8.21 -2.27 3.49
C LEU A 64 -8.34 -3.79 3.63
N PHE A 65 -7.23 -4.52 3.58
CA PHE A 65 -7.21 -5.95 3.83
C PHE A 65 -7.58 -6.27 5.28
N ALA A 66 -7.03 -5.53 6.25
CA ALA A 66 -7.37 -5.66 7.66
C ALA A 66 -8.83 -5.37 7.97
N CYS A 67 -9.43 -4.44 7.25
CA CYS A 67 -10.83 -4.11 7.39
C CYS A 67 -11.78 -5.29 7.06
N ARG A 68 -11.33 -6.28 6.28
CA ARG A 68 -12.14 -7.48 5.99
C ARG A 68 -12.26 -8.41 7.20
N GLN A 69 -11.24 -8.45 8.06
CA GLN A 69 -11.24 -9.28 9.27
C GLN A 69 -11.70 -8.50 10.51
N PHE A 70 -11.49 -7.19 10.52
CA PHE A 70 -11.87 -6.30 11.62
C PHE A 70 -12.88 -5.25 11.13
N PRO A 71 -14.20 -5.52 11.13
CA PRO A 71 -15.22 -4.59 10.64
C PRO A 71 -15.23 -3.24 11.37
N GLU A 72 -14.79 -3.20 12.62
CA GLU A 72 -14.61 -1.96 13.40
C GLU A 72 -13.60 -0.98 12.77
N MET A 73 -12.71 -1.46 11.90
CA MET A 73 -11.81 -0.64 11.13
C MET A 73 -12.55 0.31 10.18
N ASN A 74 -13.71 -0.07 9.65
CA ASN A 74 -14.52 0.80 8.79
C ASN A 74 -14.84 2.13 9.48
N ALA A 75 -15.21 2.07 10.75
CA ALA A 75 -15.53 3.28 11.51
C ALA A 75 -14.30 4.18 11.71
N MET A 76 -13.09 3.61 11.79
CA MET A 76 -11.81 4.35 11.87
C MET A 76 -11.44 4.98 10.52
N ILE A 77 -11.60 4.24 9.43
CA ILE A 77 -11.38 4.72 8.06
C ILE A 77 -12.31 5.88 7.72
N MET A 78 -13.62 5.75 8.00
CA MET A 78 -14.62 6.78 7.68
C MET A 78 -14.36 8.11 8.38
N ARG A 79 -13.72 8.09 9.56
CA ARG A 79 -13.30 9.29 10.30
C ARG A 79 -11.84 9.66 10.09
N ARG A 80 -11.17 9.06 9.10
CA ARG A 80 -9.76 9.31 8.73
C ARG A 80 -8.79 9.21 9.91
N PHE A 81 -9.02 8.24 10.80
CA PHE A 81 -8.19 8.01 11.99
C PHE A 81 -8.03 9.26 12.90
N SER A 82 -9.04 10.13 12.94
CA SER A 82 -8.98 11.41 13.67
C SER A 82 -9.08 11.30 15.19
N LYS A 83 -9.54 10.17 15.76
CA LYS A 83 -9.66 10.03 17.22
C LYS A 83 -8.34 9.58 17.85
N PRO A 84 -8.06 9.99 19.11
CA PRO A 84 -6.92 9.47 19.87
C PRO A 84 -6.96 7.94 19.94
N GLY A 85 -5.87 7.27 19.59
CA GLY A 85 -5.75 5.81 19.61
C GLY A 85 -6.20 5.10 18.33
N ASP A 86 -6.78 5.79 17.34
CA ASP A 86 -7.21 5.18 16.08
C ASP A 86 -6.01 4.64 15.29
N VAL A 87 -4.93 5.43 15.20
CA VAL A 87 -3.72 5.08 14.45
C VAL A 87 -3.04 3.86 15.08
N GLU A 88 -2.90 3.85 16.40
CA GLU A 88 -2.28 2.75 17.16
C GLU A 88 -3.08 1.46 17.01
N ARG A 89 -4.41 1.55 17.11
CA ARG A 89 -5.30 0.39 16.98
C ARG A 89 -5.37 -0.15 15.56
N ALA A 90 -5.45 0.74 14.57
CA ALA A 90 -5.41 0.36 13.16
C ALA A 90 -4.08 -0.33 12.80
N ARG A 91 -2.96 0.24 13.25
CA ARG A 91 -1.64 -0.37 13.09
C ARG A 91 -1.57 -1.76 13.71
N LYS A 92 -2.11 -1.95 14.92
CA LYS A 92 -2.12 -3.26 15.59
C LYS A 92 -2.86 -4.32 14.76
N TYR A 93 -4.02 -4.00 14.21
CA TYR A 93 -4.77 -4.92 13.35
C TYR A 93 -4.06 -5.25 12.05
N VAL A 94 -3.41 -4.27 11.42
CA VAL A 94 -2.60 -4.51 10.22
C VAL A 94 -1.43 -5.45 10.53
N LEU A 95 -0.67 -5.19 11.61
CA LEU A 95 0.46 -6.04 12.01
C LEU A 95 0.02 -7.47 12.39
N GLN A 96 -1.14 -7.62 13.02
CA GLN A 96 -1.70 -8.92 13.35
C GLN A 96 -1.98 -9.77 12.10
N ILE A 97 -2.24 -9.14 10.95
CA ILE A 97 -2.48 -9.86 9.70
C ILE A 97 -1.21 -10.08 8.90
N LEU A 98 -0.24 -9.17 8.97
CA LEU A 98 1.00 -9.27 8.21
C LEU A 98 2.02 -10.23 8.84
N ILE A 99 1.95 -10.49 10.15
CA ILE A 99 2.92 -11.31 10.91
C ILE A 99 2.33 -12.68 11.30
N CYS A 100 1.06 -12.94 10.98
CA CYS A 100 0.44 -14.27 11.14
C CYS A 100 0.58 -15.14 9.89
#